data_AF-Q138X6-F1
#
_entry.id   AF-Q138X6-F1
#
_cell.length_a   1.000
_cell.length_b   1.000
_cell.length_c   1.000
_cell.angle_alpha   90.00
_cell.angle_beta   90.00
_cell.angle_gamma   90.00
#
_symmetry.space_group_name_H-M   'P 1'
#
loop_
_entity.id
_entity.type
_entity.pdbx_description
1 polymer ?
#
loop_
_entity_poly.entity_id
_entity_poly.type
_entity_poly.pdbx_seq_one_letter_code
_entity_poly.pdbx_strand_id
1 'polypeptide(L)'
;MIVAVGVNSDGRREILGLDIGPSEAETFWTAFLRKLVRRGRRGVKLVITDADEGLKAAASKVFIATRQRCRVHFMRDVLAHAGKSGRRVVSAFIATGFAQDDAEAARAQWRRVADQLRPKLPKLAAFLDDAETDVLAYMSFPPAHRTKLLSTNPI
;
A
#
# COMPACT_ATOMS: atom_id res chain seq x y z
N MET A 1 -4.85 19.15 2.53
CA MET A 1 -4.27 19.24 1.18
C MET A 1 -4.00 17.82 0.70
N ILE A 2 -4.38 17.49 -0.53
CA ILE A 2 -4.14 16.17 -1.13
C ILE A 2 -3.29 16.31 -2.39
N VAL A 3 -2.42 15.33 -2.63
CA VAL A 3 -1.56 15.27 -3.81
C VAL A 3 -1.63 13.87 -4.41
N ALA A 4 -1.92 13.78 -5.71
CA ALA A 4 -1.79 12.55 -6.47
C ALA A 4 -0.43 12.52 -7.16
N VAL A 5 0.33 11.47 -6.89
CA VAL A 5 1.60 11.18 -7.58
C VAL A 5 1.42 9.93 -8.43
N GLY A 6 1.82 9.98 -9.68
CA GLY A 6 1.81 8.86 -10.62
C GLY A 6 3.22 8.35 -10.87
N VAL A 7 3.34 7.07 -11.21
CA VAL A 7 4.56 6.48 -11.78
C VAL A 7 4.21 6.06 -13.21
N ASN A 8 4.91 6.60 -14.21
CA ASN A 8 4.68 6.27 -15.61
C ASN A 8 5.38 4.96 -16.03
N SER A 9 5.23 4.55 -17.29
CA SER A 9 5.86 3.34 -17.86
C SER A 9 7.39 3.36 -17.83
N ASP A 10 8.00 4.54 -17.80
CA ASP A 10 9.45 4.73 -17.69
C ASP A 10 9.91 4.72 -16.22
N GLY A 11 8.99 4.43 -15.30
CA GLY A 11 9.19 4.49 -13.86
C GLY A 11 9.35 5.91 -13.32
N ARG A 12 9.09 6.99 -14.07
CA ARG A 12 9.25 8.36 -13.55
C ARG A 12 8.05 8.76 -12.70
N ARG A 13 8.33 9.43 -11.57
CA ARG A 13 7.30 10.01 -10.71
C ARG A 13 6.87 11.37 -11.24
N GLU A 14 5.57 11.61 -11.28
CA GLU A 14 5.00 12.89 -11.69
C GLU A 14 3.82 13.28 -10.80
N ILE A 15 3.66 14.58 -10.55
CA ILE A 15 2.47 15.09 -9.87
C ILE A 15 1.31 15.07 -10.87
N LEU A 16 0.30 14.26 -10.58
CA LEU A 16 -0.90 14.16 -11.42
C LEU A 16 -1.92 15.24 -11.07
N GLY A 17 -1.98 15.67 -9.81
CA GLY A 17 -2.89 16.72 -9.37
C GLY A 17 -2.76 17.04 -7.89
N LEU A 18 -3.27 18.21 -7.53
CA LEU A 18 -3.36 18.71 -6.16
C LEU A 18 -4.76 19.26 -5.95
N ASP A 19 -5.30 19.08 -4.75
CA ASP A 19 -6.56 19.70 -4.35
C ASP A 19 -6.57 19.99 -2.84
N ILE A 20 -7.46 20.88 -2.42
CA ILE A 20 -7.64 21.27 -1.02
C ILE A 20 -9.11 21.09 -0.66
N GLY A 21 -9.37 20.25 0.35
CA GLY A 21 -10.70 19.97 0.83
C GLY A 21 -10.69 18.93 1.94
N PRO A 22 -11.88 18.51 2.41
CA PRO A 22 -12.02 17.52 3.48
C PRO A 22 -11.54 16.15 3.00
N SER A 23 -10.34 15.75 3.42
CA SER A 23 -9.66 14.54 2.95
C SER A 23 -10.25 13.23 3.46
N GLU A 24 -11.21 13.25 4.40
CA GLU A 24 -11.84 12.05 4.95
C GLU A 24 -13.17 11.69 4.26
N ALA A 25 -13.65 12.54 3.33
CA ALA A 25 -14.93 12.33 2.66
C ALA A 25 -14.75 11.56 1.34
N GLU A 26 -15.42 10.42 1.19
CA GLU A 26 -15.42 9.62 -0.04
C GLU A 26 -15.86 10.44 -1.27
N THR A 27 -16.84 11.33 -1.11
CA THR A 27 -17.35 12.20 -2.18
C THR A 27 -16.26 13.13 -2.72
N PHE A 28 -15.42 13.66 -1.83
CA PHE A 28 -14.28 14.50 -2.18
C PHE A 28 -13.23 13.69 -2.98
N TRP A 29 -12.84 12.51 -2.48
CA TRP A 29 -11.92 11.62 -3.21
C TRP A 29 -12.45 11.22 -4.58
N THR A 30 -13.73 10.84 -4.67
CA THR A 30 -14.35 10.44 -5.93
C THR A 30 -14.32 11.59 -6.94
N ALA A 31 -14.64 12.81 -6.53
CA ALA A 31 -14.58 13.99 -7.39
C ALA A 31 -13.14 14.28 -7.85
N PHE A 32 -12.18 14.19 -6.94
CA PHE A 32 -10.77 14.38 -7.23
C PHE A 32 -10.24 13.34 -8.24
N LEU A 33 -10.48 12.05 -8.01
CA LEU A 33 -10.03 10.99 -8.90
C LEU A 33 -10.69 11.10 -10.29
N ARG A 34 -11.98 11.44 -10.35
CA ARG A 34 -12.67 11.72 -11.63
C ARG A 34 -12.06 12.91 -12.38
N LYS A 35 -11.56 13.94 -11.69
CA LYS A 35 -10.81 15.06 -12.29
C LYS A 35 -9.48 14.58 -12.89
N LEU A 36 -8.82 13.57 -12.30
CA LEU A 36 -7.64 12.95 -12.93
C LEU A 36 -8.02 12.22 -14.22
N VAL A 37 -9.08 11.39 -14.19
CA VAL A 37 -9.55 10.62 -15.36
C VAL A 37 -9.96 11.53 -16.51
N ARG A 38 -10.71 12.60 -16.22
CA ARG A 38 -11.12 13.59 -17.24
C ARG A 38 -9.93 14.28 -17.93
N ARG A 39 -8.79 14.42 -17.24
CA ARG A 39 -7.54 14.95 -17.80
C ARG A 39 -6.70 13.90 -18.54
N GLY A 40 -7.29 12.74 -18.87
CA GLY A 40 -6.67 11.72 -19.70
C GLY A 40 -5.92 10.64 -18.94
N ARG A 41 -5.94 10.62 -17.60
CA ARG A 41 -5.30 9.55 -16.81
C ARG A 41 -6.15 8.28 -16.88
N ARG A 42 -5.83 7.42 -17.84
CA ARG A 42 -6.51 6.13 -18.13
C ARG A 42 -5.53 4.98 -17.98
N GLY A 43 -6.05 3.76 -17.85
CA GLY A 43 -5.23 2.54 -17.80
C GLY A 43 -4.40 2.38 -16.53
N VAL A 44 -4.81 3.02 -15.43
CA VAL A 44 -4.17 2.88 -14.10
C VAL A 44 -4.12 1.40 -13.73
N LYS A 45 -2.91 0.88 -13.52
CA LYS A 45 -2.69 -0.53 -13.18
C LYS A 45 -2.65 -0.79 -11.68
N LEU A 46 -2.17 0.20 -10.91
CA LEU A 46 -2.02 0.13 -9.47
C LEU A 46 -2.49 1.42 -8.82
N VAL A 47 -3.25 1.30 -7.74
CA VAL A 47 -3.55 2.40 -6.83
C VAL A 47 -3.00 2.06 -5.46
N ILE A 48 -2.07 2.88 -4.97
CA ILE A 48 -1.52 2.77 -3.62
C ILE A 48 -2.24 3.78 -2.74
N THR A 49 -2.93 3.30 -1.72
CA THR A 49 -3.60 4.15 -0.73
C THR A 49 -2.98 3.93 0.64
N ASP A 50 -3.14 4.89 1.53
CA ASP A 50 -3.03 4.62 2.96
C ASP A 50 -4.27 3.86 3.46
N ALA A 51 -4.46 3.82 4.78
CA ALA A 51 -5.59 3.14 5.40
C ALA A 51 -6.93 3.91 5.31
N ASP A 52 -6.99 5.04 4.58
CA ASP A 52 -8.21 5.86 4.45
C ASP A 52 -9.32 5.14 3.68
N GLU A 53 -10.39 4.77 4.38
CA GLU A 53 -11.52 4.03 3.80
C GLU A 53 -12.26 4.83 2.70
N GLY A 54 -12.31 6.16 2.81
CA GLY A 54 -12.93 7.02 1.81
C GLY A 54 -12.16 7.00 0.48
N LEU A 55 -10.83 7.09 0.54
CA LEU A 55 -9.97 6.96 -0.63
C LEU A 55 -10.03 5.55 -1.22
N LYS A 56 -10.07 4.52 -0.38
CA LYS A 56 -10.22 3.13 -0.82
C LYS A 56 -11.51 2.93 -1.60
N ALA A 57 -12.64 3.38 -1.06
CA ALA A 57 -13.94 3.26 -1.70
C ALA A 57 -14.00 4.07 -3.02
N ALA A 58 -13.52 5.32 -2.99
CA ALA A 58 -13.46 6.16 -4.18
C ALA A 58 -12.57 5.57 -5.29
N ALA A 59 -11.41 5.03 -4.94
CA ALA A 59 -10.49 4.39 -5.90
C ALA A 59 -11.16 3.19 -6.58
N SER A 60 -11.83 2.32 -5.82
CA SER A 60 -12.57 1.17 -6.36
C SER A 60 -13.73 1.58 -7.27
N LYS A 61 -14.35 2.74 -7.03
CA LYS A 61 -15.41 3.29 -7.91
C LYS A 61 -14.88 3.88 -9.21
N VAL A 62 -13.66 4.42 -9.21
CA VAL A 62 -13.12 5.20 -10.33
C VAL A 62 -12.16 4.40 -11.22
N PHE A 63 -11.44 3.43 -10.64
CA PHE A 63 -10.41 2.66 -11.36
C PHE A 63 -10.65 1.15 -11.29
N ILE A 64 -10.43 0.48 -12.42
CA ILE A 64 -10.25 -0.98 -12.48
C ILE A 64 -8.75 -1.23 -12.40
N ALA A 65 -8.23 -1.32 -11.18
CA ALA A 65 -6.79 -1.39 -10.90
C ALA A 65 -6.51 -2.33 -9.72
N THR A 66 -5.30 -2.88 -9.69
CA THR A 66 -4.79 -3.55 -8.49
C THR A 66 -4.72 -2.53 -7.35
N ARG A 67 -5.12 -2.96 -6.16
CA ARG A 67 -5.12 -2.15 -4.95
C ARG A 67 -3.92 -2.53 -4.11
N GLN A 68 -3.25 -1.52 -3.56
CA GLN A 68 -2.13 -1.74 -2.67
C GLN A 68 -2.20 -0.84 -1.46
N ARG A 69 -1.84 -1.40 -0.31
CA ARG A 69 -1.59 -0.64 0.90
C ARG A 69 -0.17 -0.10 0.91
N CYS A 70 -0.02 1.17 1.22
CA CYS A 70 1.29 1.81 1.38
C CYS A 70 2.12 1.09 2.48
N ARG A 71 3.33 0.63 2.14
CA ARG A 71 4.20 -0.11 3.08
C ARG A 71 4.60 0.72 4.30
N VAL A 72 4.80 2.02 4.13
CA VAL A 72 5.17 2.93 5.23
C VAL A 72 4.06 3.02 6.28
N HIS A 73 2.82 3.25 5.84
CA HIS A 73 1.66 3.32 6.74
C HIS A 73 1.38 1.96 7.37
N PHE A 74 1.45 0.89 6.58
CA PHE A 74 1.34 -0.47 7.09
C PHE A 74 2.38 -0.75 8.20
N MET A 75 3.66 -0.42 7.99
CA MET A 75 4.70 -0.62 9.02
C MET A 75 4.44 0.22 10.28
N ARG A 76 3.87 1.41 10.16
CA ARG A 76 3.47 2.22 11.32
C ARG A 76 2.41 1.48 12.16
N ASP A 77 1.41 0.88 11.51
CA ASP A 77 0.36 0.12 12.18
C ASP A 77 0.92 -1.15 12.83
N VAL A 78 1.77 -1.89 12.12
CA VAL A 78 2.52 -3.04 12.67
C VAL A 78 3.26 -2.65 13.96
N LEU A 79 3.99 -1.54 13.94
CA LEU A 79 4.79 -1.07 15.07
C LEU A 79 3.95 -0.60 16.27
N ALA A 80 2.69 -0.22 16.03
CA ALA A 80 1.72 0.03 17.09
C ALA A 80 1.30 -1.26 17.78
N HIS A 81 1.10 -2.35 17.03
CA HIS A 81 0.76 -3.67 17.57
C HIS A 81 1.92 -4.35 18.32
N ALA A 82 3.17 -4.11 17.91
CA ALA A 82 4.34 -4.80 18.45
C ALA A 82 4.75 -4.36 19.87
N GLY A 83 4.26 -3.22 20.36
CA GLY A 83 4.75 -2.60 21.61
C GLY A 83 6.21 -2.13 21.52
N LYS A 84 6.68 -1.33 22.49
CA LYS A 84 8.01 -0.67 22.42
C LYS A 84 9.18 -1.65 22.30
N SER A 85 9.18 -2.75 23.06
CA SER A 85 10.26 -3.75 23.09
C SER A 85 10.28 -4.68 21.87
N GLY A 86 9.11 -4.95 21.27
CA GLY A 86 8.98 -5.88 20.13
C GLY A 86 9.29 -5.27 18.76
N ARG A 87 9.37 -3.93 18.64
CA ARG A 87 9.48 -3.21 17.35
C ARG A 87 10.61 -3.71 16.46
N ARG A 88 11.81 -3.90 17.02
CA ARG A 88 13.00 -4.29 16.24
C ARG A 88 12.84 -5.70 15.67
N VAL A 89 12.38 -6.64 16.49
CA VAL A 89 12.19 -8.04 16.10
C VAL A 89 11.08 -8.17 15.07
N VAL A 90 9.93 -7.55 15.32
CA VAL A 90 8.79 -7.58 14.38
C VAL A 90 9.15 -6.95 13.03
N SER A 91 9.88 -5.83 13.05
CA SER A 91 10.35 -5.19 11.81
C SER A 91 11.28 -6.09 11.01
N ALA A 92 12.23 -6.77 11.70
CA ALA A 92 13.16 -7.68 11.05
C ALA A 92 12.43 -8.86 10.40
N PHE A 93 11.45 -9.46 11.09
CA PHE A 93 10.67 -10.55 10.52
C PHE A 93 9.88 -10.10 9.29
N ILE A 94 9.15 -8.99 9.37
CA ILE A 94 8.36 -8.50 8.24
C ILE A 94 9.25 -8.09 7.06
N ALA A 95 10.45 -7.56 7.32
CA ALA A 95 11.41 -7.26 6.27
C ALA A 95 11.79 -8.50 5.44
N THR A 96 11.82 -9.70 6.03
CA THR A 96 12.11 -10.93 5.28
C THR A 96 11.06 -11.25 4.22
N GLY A 97 9.77 -10.95 4.46
CA GLY A 97 8.71 -11.13 3.48
C GLY A 97 8.83 -10.15 2.30
N PHE A 98 9.30 -8.93 2.59
CA PHE A 98 9.53 -7.93 1.55
C PHE A 98 10.84 -8.10 0.77
N ALA A 99 11.76 -8.94 1.25
CA ALA A 99 13.06 -9.17 0.62
C ALA A 99 13.02 -10.26 -0.46
N GLN A 100 11.86 -10.88 -0.72
CA GLN A 100 11.72 -11.97 -1.69
C GLN A 100 11.67 -11.45 -3.13
N ASP A 101 12.19 -12.24 -4.07
CA ASP A 101 12.33 -11.85 -5.48
C ASP A 101 11.02 -12.03 -6.29
N ASP A 102 10.12 -12.90 -5.83
CA ASP A 102 8.85 -13.16 -6.49
C ASP A 102 7.66 -13.17 -5.50
N ALA A 103 6.46 -13.09 -6.07
CA ALA A 103 5.22 -12.95 -5.31
C ALA A 103 4.88 -14.21 -4.48
N GLU A 104 5.23 -15.40 -4.98
CA GLU A 104 4.92 -16.65 -4.31
C GLU A 104 5.83 -16.83 -3.08
N ALA A 105 7.13 -16.62 -3.25
CA ALA A 105 8.10 -16.62 -2.16
C ALA A 105 7.75 -15.55 -1.10
N ALA A 106 7.35 -14.35 -1.53
CA ALA A 106 6.90 -13.28 -0.63
C ALA A 106 5.71 -13.72 0.23
N ARG A 107 4.67 -14.31 -0.37
CA ARG A 107 3.48 -14.80 0.34
C ARG A 107 3.81 -15.95 1.28
N ALA A 108 4.62 -16.91 0.83
CA ALA A 108 5.06 -18.02 1.67
C ALA A 108 5.84 -17.54 2.90
N GLN A 109 6.79 -16.62 2.71
CA GLN A 109 7.54 -16.04 3.82
C GLN A 109 6.65 -15.19 4.74
N TRP A 110 5.70 -14.45 4.17
CA TRP A 110 4.74 -13.65 4.93
C TRP A 110 3.92 -14.50 5.90
N ARG A 111 3.34 -15.60 5.41
CA ARG A 111 2.55 -16.53 6.23
C ARG A 111 3.38 -17.18 7.32
N ARG A 112 4.62 -17.60 7.00
CA ARG A 112 5.57 -18.09 8.01
C ARG A 112 5.82 -17.07 9.12
N VAL A 113 5.99 -15.80 8.78
CA VAL A 113 6.15 -14.72 9.77
C VAL A 113 4.89 -14.53 10.61
N ALA A 114 3.71 -14.51 9.99
CA ALA A 114 2.45 -14.41 10.72
C ALA A 114 2.29 -15.56 11.73
N ASP A 115 2.58 -16.79 11.32
CA ASP A 115 2.48 -17.97 12.18
C ASP A 115 3.50 -17.98 13.31
N GLN A 116 4.73 -17.51 13.07
CA GLN A 116 5.74 -17.36 14.13
C GLN A 116 5.33 -16.33 15.18
N LEU A 117 4.63 -15.27 14.77
CA LEU A 117 4.16 -14.22 15.68
C LEU A 117 2.88 -14.59 16.40
N ARG A 118 2.04 -15.46 15.82
CA ARG A 118 0.71 -15.83 16.31
C ARG A 118 0.66 -16.22 17.79
N PRO A 119 1.60 -17.03 18.35
CA PRO A 119 1.54 -17.41 19.77
C PRO A 119 1.76 -16.25 20.74
N LYS A 120 2.55 -15.24 20.35
CA LYS A 120 2.93 -14.11 21.22
C LYS A 120 2.13 -12.84 20.94
N LEU A 121 1.74 -12.64 19.68
CA LEU A 121 1.09 -11.43 19.17
C LEU A 121 -0.07 -11.82 18.23
N PRO A 122 -1.13 -12.47 18.73
CA PRO A 122 -2.22 -12.98 17.88
C PRO A 122 -2.95 -11.89 17.10
N LYS A 123 -3.11 -10.69 17.67
CA LYS A 123 -3.70 -9.54 16.97
C LYS A 123 -2.84 -9.06 15.81
N LEU A 124 -1.52 -9.05 15.98
CA LEU A 124 -0.59 -8.71 14.90
C LEU A 124 -0.63 -9.77 13.81
N ALA A 125 -0.62 -11.05 14.17
CA ALA A 125 -0.70 -12.13 13.18
C ALA A 125 -1.97 -12.03 12.32
N ALA A 126 -3.14 -11.84 12.93
CA ALA A 126 -4.39 -11.60 12.20
C ALA A 126 -4.31 -10.36 11.29
N PHE A 127 -3.73 -9.27 11.78
CA PHE A 127 -3.51 -8.07 10.96
C PHE A 127 -2.56 -8.31 9.77
N LEU A 128 -1.56 -9.20 9.91
CA LEU A 128 -0.70 -9.60 8.80
C LEU A 128 -1.46 -10.45 7.79
N ASP A 129 -2.29 -11.40 8.25
CA ASP A 129 -3.11 -12.26 7.41
C ASP A 129 -4.05 -11.39 6.52
N ASP A 130 -4.76 -10.44 7.13
CA ASP A 130 -5.68 -9.54 6.43
C ASP A 130 -4.97 -8.63 5.40
N ALA A 131 -3.71 -8.27 5.67
CA ALA A 131 -2.95 -7.33 4.85
C ALA A 131 -2.15 -7.99 3.71
N GLU A 132 -2.00 -9.32 3.68
CA GLU A 132 -1.10 -10.04 2.76
C GLU A 132 -1.29 -9.61 1.30
N THR A 133 -2.53 -9.70 0.81
CA THR A 133 -2.87 -9.42 -0.59
C THR A 133 -2.54 -7.98 -0.96
N ASP A 134 -2.94 -7.03 -0.12
CA ASP A 134 -2.83 -5.60 -0.41
C ASP A 134 -1.39 -5.09 -0.24
N VAL A 135 -0.62 -5.59 0.73
CA VAL A 135 0.73 -5.07 0.99
C VAL A 135 1.78 -5.69 0.04
N LEU A 136 1.51 -6.89 -0.50
CA LEU A 136 2.37 -7.57 -1.46
C LEU A 136 1.93 -7.39 -2.92
N ALA A 137 0.86 -6.64 -3.18
CA ALA A 137 0.29 -6.43 -4.51
C ALA A 137 1.32 -5.97 -5.57
N TYR A 138 2.28 -5.12 -5.18
CA TYR A 138 3.35 -4.64 -6.06
C TYR A 138 4.24 -5.77 -6.62
N MET A 139 4.28 -6.95 -6.00
CA MET A 139 5.12 -8.06 -6.46
C MET A 139 4.66 -8.60 -7.83
N SER A 140 3.41 -8.34 -8.22
CA SER A 140 2.90 -8.65 -9.57
C SER A 140 3.39 -7.70 -10.67
N PHE A 141 4.11 -6.64 -10.31
CA PHE A 141 4.67 -5.65 -11.24
C PHE A 141 6.15 -5.95 -11.56
N PRO A 142 6.66 -5.47 -12.72
CA PRO A 142 8.06 -5.65 -13.10
C PRO A 142 9.03 -5.19 -12.01
N PRO A 143 10.12 -5.95 -11.73
CA PRO A 143 11.09 -5.61 -10.68
C PRO A 143 11.60 -4.17 -10.73
N ALA A 144 11.84 -3.64 -11.94
CA ALA A 144 12.31 -2.27 -12.15
C ALA A 144 11.35 -1.18 -11.58
N HIS A 145 10.07 -1.50 -11.42
CA HIS A 145 9.07 -0.56 -10.89
C HIS A 145 8.87 -0.70 -9.38
N ARG A 146 9.12 -1.89 -8.81
CA ARG A 146 8.73 -2.26 -7.45
C ARG A 146 9.21 -1.28 -6.38
N THR A 147 10.45 -0.81 -6.44
CA THR A 147 11.01 0.17 -5.49
C THR A 147 10.20 1.47 -5.42
N LYS A 148 9.63 1.91 -6.55
CA LYS A 148 8.80 3.12 -6.64
C LYS A 148 7.35 2.88 -6.24
N LEU A 149 6.92 1.63 -6.14
CA LEU A 149 5.58 1.21 -5.76
C LEU A 149 5.47 0.89 -4.26
N LEU A 150 6.56 0.96 -3.48
CA LEU A 150 6.52 0.58 -2.06
C LEU A 150 5.76 1.58 -1.18
N SER A 151 5.81 2.87 -1.50
CA SER A 151 5.24 3.93 -0.66
C SER A 151 4.63 5.08 -1.43
N THR A 152 3.61 5.68 -0.80
CA THR A 152 3.02 6.96 -1.20
C THR A 152 3.90 8.16 -0.84
N ASN A 153 4.97 7.96 -0.06
CA ASN A 153 5.93 9.03 0.23
C ASN A 153 6.67 9.42 -1.06
N PRO A 154 6.63 10.70 -1.48
CA PRO A 154 7.34 11.17 -2.67
C PRO A 154 8.87 11.20 -2.50
N ILE A 155 9.35 11.14 -1.25
CA ILE A 155 10.75 11.16 -0.83
C ILE A 155 11.27 9.74 -0.58
#